data_AF-A0A7X6CN11-F1
#
_entry.id   AF-A0A7X6CN11-F1
#
_cell.length_a   1.000
_cell.length_b   1.000
_cell.length_c   1.000
_cell.angle_alpha   90.00
_cell.angle_beta   90.00
_cell.angle_gamma   90.00
#
_symmetry.space_group_name_H-M   'P 1'
#
loop_
_entity.id
_entity.type
_entity.pdbx_description
1 polymer ?
#
loop_
_entity_poly.entity_id
_entity_poly.type
_entity_poly.pdbx_seq_one_letter_code
_entity_poly.pdbx_strand_id
1 'polypeptide(L)' 'MPPKNLKRVTTYVNPEIAEALEEWAEKDERSISWLAGKLLEKAVRDYQKQQPKQEPAPEGQE' A
#
# COMPACT_ATOMS: atom_id res chain seq x y z
N MET A 1 -5.67 14.05 -15.99
CA MET A 1 -6.74 13.25 -15.34
C MET A 1 -6.06 12.11 -14.59
N PRO A 2 -6.40 11.85 -13.31
CA PRO A 2 -5.89 10.66 -12.64
C PRO A 2 -6.36 9.40 -13.40
N PRO A 3 -5.56 8.32 -13.44
CA PRO A 3 -5.98 7.07 -14.04
C PRO A 3 -7.30 6.62 -13.40
N LYS A 4 -8.28 6.26 -14.25
CA LYS A 4 -9.71 6.06 -13.88
C LYS A 4 -9.96 5.02 -12.77
N ASN A 5 -8.95 4.25 -12.38
CA ASN A 5 -9.06 3.11 -11.46
C ASN A 5 -8.17 3.19 -10.22
N LEU A 6 -7.46 4.30 -9.97
CA LEU A 6 -6.60 4.43 -8.78
C LEU A 6 -7.21 5.37 -7.74
N LYS A 7 -7.23 4.94 -6.48
CA LYS A 7 -7.59 5.77 -5.32
C LYS A 7 -6.31 6.32 -4.69
N ARG A 8 -6.31 7.62 -4.36
CA ARG A 8 -5.19 8.27 -3.66
C ARG A 8 -5.30 8.04 -2.16
N VAL A 9 -4.20 7.57 -1.57
CA VAL A 9 -3.99 7.51 -0.11
C VAL A 9 -2.90 8.54 0.22
N THR A 10 -3.04 9.27 1.33
CA THR A 10 -2.04 10.26 1.77
C THR A 10 -1.95 10.21 3.28
N THR A 11 -0.72 10.26 3.80
CA THR A 11 -0.41 10.27 5.22
C THR A 11 0.88 11.04 5.46
N TYR A 12 1.13 11.43 6.70
CA TYR A 12 2.43 11.94 7.13
C TYR A 12 3.30 10.79 7.62
N VAL A 13 4.60 10.90 7.37
CA VAL A 13 5.64 10.00 7.87
C VAL A 13 6.75 10.84 8.50
N ASN A 14 7.60 10.22 9.31
CA ASN A 14 8.77 10.91 9.87
C ASN A 14 9.69 11.40 8.73
N PRO A 15 10.34 12.56 8.88
CA PRO A 15 11.20 13.13 7.84
C PRO A 15 12.32 12.17 7.41
N GLU A 16 12.96 11.49 8.37
CA GLU A 16 14.01 10.49 8.09
C GLU A 16 13.51 9.34 7.19
N ILE A 17 12.22 8.99 7.30
CA ILE A 17 11.62 7.95 6.45
C ILE A 17 11.30 8.49 5.06
N ALA A 18 10.88 9.75 4.96
CA ALA A 18 10.67 10.39 3.66
C ALA A 18 11.98 10.50 2.88
N GLU A 19 13.07 10.90 3.55
CA GLU A 19 14.43 10.98 2.98
C GLU A 19 14.90 9.60 2.51
N ALA A 20 14.79 8.56 3.35
CA ALA A 20 15.18 7.21 2.97
C ALA A 20 14.38 6.66 1.77
N LEU A 21 13.10 7.01 1.65
CA LEU A 21 12.26 6.64 0.50
C LEU A 21 12.66 7.39 -0.77
N GLU A 22 13.07 8.65 -0.66
CA GLU A 22 13.57 9.44 -1.76
C GLU A 22 14.89 8.86 -2.30
N GLU A 23 15.86 8.62 -1.43
CA GLU A 23 17.16 8.03 -1.80
C GLU A 23 17.01 6.65 -2.46
N TRP A 24 16.05 5.83 -2.00
CA TRP A 24 15.77 4.55 -2.63
C TRP A 24 15.14 4.74 -4.02
N ALA A 25 14.17 5.65 -4.15
CA ALA A 25 13.54 5.90 -5.44
C ALA A 25 14.56 6.39 -6.48
N GLU A 26 15.50 7.25 -6.08
CA GLU A 26 16.61 7.72 -6.92
C GLU A 26 17.51 6.57 -7.39
N LYS A 27 17.89 5.65 -6.49
CA LYS A 27 18.71 4.46 -6.84
C LYS A 27 18.05 3.56 -7.88
N ASP A 28 16.72 3.45 -7.85
CA ASP A 28 15.96 2.60 -8.77
C ASP A 28 15.53 3.34 -10.07
N GLU A 29 15.95 4.60 -10.27
CA GLU A 29 15.52 5.48 -11.38
C GLU A 29 13.98 5.61 -11.47
N ARG A 30 13.30 5.66 -10.31
CA ARG A 30 11.83 5.76 -10.19
C ARG A 30 11.42 6.96 -9.34
N SER A 31 10.15 7.33 -9.43
CA SER A 31 9.59 8.37 -8.56
C SER A 31 9.23 7.81 -7.18
N ILE A 32 9.36 8.64 -6.14
CA ILE A 32 8.97 8.29 -4.77
C ILE A 32 7.51 7.81 -4.68
N SER A 33 6.61 8.41 -5.47
CA SER A 33 5.21 7.99 -5.55
C SER A 33 5.03 6.59 -6.14
N TRP A 34 5.86 6.21 -7.11
CA TRP A 34 5.84 4.86 -7.69
C TRP A 34 6.35 3.83 -6.68
N LEU A 35 7.48 4.12 -6.01
CA LEU A 35 8.07 3.25 -4.99
C LEU A 35 7.10 3.06 -3.81
N ALA A 36 6.55 4.14 -3.27
CA ALA A 36 5.57 4.09 -2.19
C ALA A 36 4.33 3.27 -2.59
N GLY A 37 3.85 3.42 -3.82
CA GLY A 37 2.77 2.58 -4.37
C GLY A 37 3.12 1.09 -4.33
N LYS A 38 4.31 0.72 -4.81
CA LYS A 38 4.77 -0.69 -4.83
C LYS A 38 4.93 -1.28 -3.43
N LEU A 39 5.49 -0.52 -2.51
CA LEU A 39 5.65 -0.93 -1.12
C LEU A 39 4.30 -1.18 -0.43
N LEU A 40 3.34 -0.26 -0.62
CA LEU A 40 1.99 -0.40 -0.08
C LEU A 40 1.24 -1.58 -0.71
N GLU A 41 1.32 -1.76 -2.03
CA GLU A 41 0.73 -2.93 -2.72
C GLU A 41 1.27 -4.25 -2.14
N LYS A 42 2.59 -4.34 -1.92
CA LYS A 42 3.22 -5.52 -1.34
C LYS A 42 2.74 -5.75 0.10
N ALA A 43 2.78 -4.72 0.94
CA ALA A 43 2.37 -4.80 2.34
C ALA A 43 0.91 -5.26 2.50
N VAL A 44 -0.01 -4.72 1.68
CA VAL A 44 -1.42 -5.13 1.70
C VAL A 44 -1.59 -6.58 1.27
N ARG A 45 -0.89 -7.03 0.21
CA ARG A 45 -0.95 -8.43 -0.23
C ARG A 45 -0.41 -9.38 0.83
N ASP A 46 0.68 -9.02 1.50
CA ASP A 46 1.25 -9.84 2.58
C ASP A 46 0.31 -9.88 3.79
N TYR A 47 -0.32 -8.76 4.16
CA TYR A 47 -1.34 -8.71 5.20
C TYR A 47 -2.56 -9.60 4.87
N GLN A 48 -3.07 -9.53 3.64
CA GLN A 48 -4.20 -10.35 3.19
C GLN A 48 -3.89 -11.85 3.20
N LYS A 49 -2.64 -12.25 2.91
CA LYS A 49 -2.22 -13.66 2.98
C LYS A 49 -2.14 -14.17 4.42
N GLN A 50 -1.79 -13.30 5.37
CA GLN A 50 -1.65 -13.65 6.78
C GLN A 50 -2.99 -13.70 7.50
N GLN A 51 -4.04 -13.10 6.94
CA GLN A 51 -5.39 -13.29 7.46
C GLN A 51 -5.95 -14.63 6.96
N PRO A 52 -6.20 -15.62 7.84
CA PRO A 52 -7.14 -16.67 7.47
C PRO A 52 -8.44 -15.97 7.06
N LYS A 53 -9.03 -16.39 5.94
CA LYS A 53 -10.38 -15.97 5.55
C LYS A 53 -11.25 -16.07 6.80
N GLN A 54 -11.58 -14.94 7.42
CA GLN A 54 -12.77 -14.89 8.23
C GLN A 54 -13.91 -15.01 7.23
N GLU A 55 -14.26 -16.26 6.94
CA GLU A 55 -15.53 -16.62 6.36
C GLU A 55 -16.58 -15.89 7.20
N PRO A 56 -17.39 -14.98 6.62
CA PRO A 56 -18.54 -14.49 7.34
C PRO A 56 -19.37 -15.74 7.67
N ALA A 57 -19.52 -16.01 8.97
CA ALA A 57 -20.41 -17.04 9.45
C ALA A 57 -21.76 -16.88 8.74
N PRO A 58 -22.40 -17.98 8.30
CA PRO A 58 -23.76 -17.89 7.78
C PRO A 58 -24.63 -17.41 8.94
N GLU A 59 -25.00 -16.13 8.92
CA GLU A 59 -26.01 -15.58 9.81
C GLU A 59 -27.30 -16.31 9.46
N GLY A 60 -27.66 -17.23 10.36
CA GLY A 60 -28.85 -18.06 10.24
C GLY A 60 -30.08 -17.19 10.04
N GLN A 61 -30.87 -17.60 9.05
CA GLN A 61 -32.25 -17.18 8.89
C GLN A 61 -33.05 -17.66 10.10
N GLU A 62 -33.64 -16.74 10.87
CA GLU A 62 -34.84 -16.98 11.69
C GLU A 62 -35.75 -15.74 11.66
#